data_AF-A0A9D8X3B0-F1
#
_entry.id   AF-A0A9D8X3B0-F1
#
_cell.length_a   1.000
_cell.length_b   1.000
_cell.length_c   1.000
_cell.angle_alpha   90.00
_cell.angle_beta   90.00
_cell.angle_gamma   90.00
#
_symmetry.space_group_name_H-M   'P 1'
#
loop_
_entity.id
_entity.type
_entity.pdbx_description
1 polymer ?
#
loop_
_entity_poly.entity_id
_entity_poly.type
_entity_poly.pdbx_seq_one_letter_code
_entity_poly.pdbx_strand_id
1 'polypeptide(L)' 'LGTGLGTSVKEMVEATEKVIGRKLAYDFAERRAGDPAKLTADARKAFEILGWKPEYTNVEEIIRTVWNLEL' A
#
# COMPACT_ATOMS: atom_id res chain seq x y z
N LEU A 1 -9.71 9.87 1.00
CA LEU A 1 -10.21 8.51 1.32
C LEU A 1 -9.01 7.59 1.43
N GLY A 2 -8.97 6.71 2.42
CA GLY A 2 -7.87 5.74 2.60
C GLY A 2 -8.37 4.55 3.40
N THR A 3 -7.60 3.47 3.45
CA THR A 3 -8.04 2.19 4.04
C THR A 3 -8.05 2.18 5.56
N GLY A 4 -7.46 3.18 6.23
CA GLY A 4 -7.21 3.13 7.68
C GLY A 4 -5.97 2.33 8.07
N LEU A 5 -5.42 1.56 7.13
CA LEU A 5 -4.26 0.69 7.34
C LEU A 5 -3.01 1.36 6.78
N GLY A 6 -1.93 1.36 7.56
CA GLY A 6 -0.62 1.80 7.09
C GLY A 6 0.16 0.62 6.55
N THR A 7 0.92 0.86 5.49
CA THR A 7 1.88 -0.11 4.94
C THR A 7 3.21 0.61 4.74
N SER A 8 4.26 0.07 5.35
CA SER A 8 5.61 0.59 5.19
C SER A 8 6.16 0.27 3.79
N VAL A 9 7.20 1.00 3.38
CA VAL A 9 7.91 0.73 2.12
C VAL A 9 8.45 -0.70 2.08
N LYS A 10 8.94 -1.22 3.23
CA LYS A 10 9.47 -2.58 3.30
C LYS A 10 8.37 -3.64 3.12
N GLU A 11 7.22 -3.47 3.77
CA GLU A 11 6.07 -4.37 3.59
C GLU A 11 5.54 -4.34 2.15
N MET A 12 5.56 -3.17 1.49
CA MET A 12 5.23 -3.07 0.06
C MET A 12 6.19 -3.91 -0.79
N VAL A 13 7.50 -3.78 -0.58
CA VAL A 13 8.52 -4.57 -1.30
C VAL A 13 8.32 -6.06 -1.08
N GLU A 14 8.16 -6.50 0.17
CA GLU A 14 7.94 -7.91 0.51
C GLU A 14 6.66 -8.47 -0.13
N ALA A 15 5.56 -7.70 -0.09
CA ALA A 15 4.32 -8.06 -0.75
C ALA A 15 4.48 -8.16 -2.27
N THR A 16 5.20 -7.21 -2.89
CA THR A 16 5.49 -7.26 -4.32
C THR A 16 6.29 -8.50 -4.69
N GLU A 17 7.38 -8.81 -3.97
CA GLU A 17 8.20 -10.00 -4.22
C GLU A 17 7.39 -11.30 -4.17
N LYS A 18 6.44 -11.42 -3.23
CA LYS A 18 5.54 -12.57 -3.15
C LYS A 18 4.60 -12.66 -4.35
N VAL A 19 4.08 -11.53 -4.83
CA VAL A 19 3.17 -11.50 -5.99
C VAL A 19 3.90 -11.88 -7.27
N ILE A 20 5.09 -11.32 -7.50
CA ILE A 20 5.85 -11.54 -8.74
C ILE A 20 6.72 -12.81 -8.72
N GLY A 21 6.85 -13.46 -7.56
CA GLY A 21 7.62 -14.69 -7.39
C GLY A 21 9.14 -14.54 -7.57
N ARG A 22 9.67 -13.32 -7.45
CA ARG A 22 11.11 -13.03 -7.55
C ARG A 22 11.52 -11.89 -6.62
N LYS A 23 12.82 -11.83 -6.31
CA LYS A 23 13.42 -10.76 -5.49
C LYS A 23 13.53 -9.44 -6.26
N LEU A 24 13.32 -8.35 -5.55
CA LEU A 24 13.56 -7.00 -6.05
C LEU A 24 14.94 -6.53 -5.57
N ALA A 25 15.73 -5.97 -6.49
CA ALA A 25 16.96 -5.29 -6.12
C ALA A 25 16.62 -3.88 -5.62
N TYR A 26 17.08 -3.54 -4.41
CA TYR A 26 16.96 -2.20 -3.85
C TYR A 26 18.08 -1.95 -2.84
N ASP A 27 18.38 -0.68 -2.59
CA ASP A 27 19.31 -0.21 -1.57
C ASP A 27 18.62 0.80 -0.66
N PHE A 28 19.08 0.88 0.59
CA PHE A 28 18.66 1.94 1.49
C PHE A 28 19.30 3.27 1.06
N ALA A 29 18.51 4.34 1.11
CA ALA A 29 18.95 5.68 0.80
C ALA A 29 18.59 6.65 1.93
N GLU A 30 19.19 7.83 1.91
CA GLU A 30 18.88 8.93 2.83
C GLU A 30 17.40 9.31 2.76
N ARG A 31 16.87 9.82 3.89
CA ARG A 31 15.48 10.27 3.96
C ARG A 31 15.27 11.44 3.00
N ARG A 32 14.27 11.31 2.13
CA ARG A 32 13.85 12.41 1.27
C ARG A 32 13.24 13.54 2.11
N ALA A 33 13.79 14.74 1.97
CA ALA A 33 13.34 15.91 2.72
C ALA A 33 11.85 16.18 2.45
N GLY A 34 11.09 16.44 3.51
CA GLY A 34 9.63 16.67 3.44
C GLY A 34 8.77 15.43 3.68
N ASP A 35 9.30 14.21 3.57
CA ASP A 35 8.51 13.00 3.81
C ASP A 35 8.30 12.77 5.31
N PRO A 36 7.07 12.69 5.83
CA PRO A 36 6.81 12.31 7.22
C PRO A 36 7.13 10.81 7.45
N ALA A 37 7.39 10.43 8.71
CA ALA A 37 7.66 9.03 9.06
C ALA A 37 6.41 8.12 8.89
N LYS A 38 5.21 8.68 9.07
CA LYS A 38 3.93 7.98 8.90
C LYS A 38 2.88 8.94 8.40
N LEU A 39 2.09 8.49 7.43
CA LEU A 39 0.92 9.20 6.93
C LEU A 39 -0.17 8.18 6.59
N THR A 40 -1.27 8.20 7.35
CA THR A 40 -2.41 7.28 7.18
C THR A 40 -3.71 8.05 7.37
N ALA A 41 -4.75 7.73 6.60
CA ALA A 41 -6.05 8.37 6.72
C ALA A 41 -6.95 7.60 7.70
N ASP A 42 -7.78 8.32 8.46
CA ASP A 42 -8.89 7.73 9.19
C ASP A 42 -10.15 7.66 8.30
N ALA A 43 -10.65 6.46 8.06
CA ALA A 43 -11.79 6.21 7.18
C ALA A 43 -13.15 6.36 7.86
N ARG A 44 -13.21 6.51 9.20
CA ARG A 44 -14.46 6.46 9.98
C ARG A 44 -15.51 7.45 9.48
N LYS A 45 -15.13 8.71 9.26
CA LYS A 45 -16.04 9.76 8.78
C LYS A 45 -16.64 9.44 7.41
N ALA A 46 -15.85 8.85 6.51
CA ALA A 46 -16.33 8.46 5.18
C ALA A 46 -17.31 7.28 5.26
N PHE A 47 -17.04 6.31 6.14
CA PHE A 47 -17.96 5.21 6.40
C PHE A 47 -19.30 5.71 7.01
N GLU A 48 -19.24 6.56 8.02
CA GLU A 48 -20.44 7.07 8.73
C GLU A 48 -21.35 7.89 7.83
N ILE A 49 -20.79 8.76 6.99
CA ILE A 49 -21.58 9.70 6.19
C ILE A 49 -21.98 9.10 4.84
N LEU A 50 -21.08 8.34 4.21
CA LEU A 50 -21.25 7.88 2.83
C LEU A 50 -21.52 6.39 2.71
N GLY A 51 -21.43 5.63 3.82
CA GLY A 51 -21.39 4.16 3.78
C GLY A 51 -20.14 3.63 3.06
N TRP A 52 -19.16 4.48 2.77
CA TRP A 52 -18.00 4.11 1.97
C TRP A 52 -17.09 3.16 2.75
N LYS A 53 -16.74 2.04 2.12
CA LYS A 53 -15.76 1.07 2.62
C LYS A 53 -14.76 0.76 1.51
N PRO A 54 -13.47 0.63 1.83
CA PRO A 54 -12.49 0.14 0.86
C PRO A 54 -12.83 -1.32 0.51
N GLU A 55 -12.90 -1.62 -0.78
CA GLU A 55 -13.10 -2.98 -1.28
C GLU A 55 -11.82 -3.81 -1.11
N TYR A 56 -10.66 -3.23 -1.43
CA TYR A 56 -9.36 -3.86 -1.24
C TYR A 56 -8.64 -3.26 -0.03
N THR A 57 -8.24 -4.12 0.90
CA THR A 57 -7.47 -3.73 2.09
C THR A 57 -6.16 -4.51 2.23
N ASN A 58 -6.04 -5.64 1.52
CA ASN A 58 -4.83 -6.43 1.45
C ASN A 58 -3.89 -5.88 0.35
N VAL A 59 -2.67 -5.52 0.75
CA VAL A 59 -1.66 -5.00 -0.17
C VAL A 59 -1.28 -5.98 -1.28
N GLU A 60 -1.23 -7.29 -1.01
CA GLU A 60 -0.90 -8.30 -2.03
C GLU A 60 -2.01 -8.39 -3.09
N GLU A 61 -3.28 -8.27 -2.70
CA GLU A 61 -4.42 -8.23 -3.63
C GLU A 61 -4.36 -6.97 -4.50
N ILE A 62 -4.09 -5.81 -3.90
CA ILE A 62 -3.93 -4.54 -4.63
C ILE A 62 -2.77 -4.63 -5.64
N ILE A 63 -1.64 -5.22 -5.26
CA ILE A 63 -0.51 -5.39 -6.19
C ILE A 63 -0.89 -6.35 -7.32
N ARG A 64 -1.62 -7.44 -7.05
CA ARG A 64 -2.07 -8.39 -8.07
C ARG A 64 -2.98 -7.74 -9.12
N THR A 65 -3.87 -6.82 -8.73
CA THR A 65 -4.74 -6.15 -9.70
C THR A 65 -3.95 -5.29 -10.69
N VAL A 66 -2.84 -4.69 -10.25
CA VAL A 66 -1.94 -3.91 -11.11
C VAL A 66 -1.05 -4.81 -11.96
N TRP A 67 -0.41 -5.81 -11.35
CA TRP A 67 0.55 -6.69 -12.04
C TRP A 67 -0.12 -7.50 -13.17
N ASN A 68 -1.36 -7.95 -12.96
CA ASN A 68 -2.10 -8.69 -13.98
C ASN A 68 -2.50 -7.81 -15.20
N LEU A 69 -2.37 -6.48 -15.13
CA LEU A 69 -2.58 -5.61 -16.31
C LEU A 69 -1.37 -5.60 -17.25
N GLU A 70 -0.20 -6.03 -16.79
CA GLU A 70 1.04 -6.06 -17.57
C GLU A 70 1.26 -7.41 -18.30
N LEU A 71 0.35 -8.37 -18.16
CA LEU A 71 0.33 -9.68 -18.84
C LEU A 71 -0.80 -9.75 -19.87
#